data_AF-A0A418IRD4-F1
#
_entry.id   AF-A0A418IRD4-F1
#
_cell.length_a   1.000
_cell.length_b   1.000
_cell.length_c   1.000
_cell.angle_alpha   90.00
_cell.angle_beta   90.00
_cell.angle_gamma   90.00
#
_symmetry.space_group_name_H-M   'P 1'
#
loop_
_entity.id
_entity.type
_entity.pdbx_description
1 polymer ?
#
loop_
_entity_poly.entity_id
_entity_poly.type
_entity_poly.pdbx_seq_one_letter_code
_entity_poly.pdbx_strand_id
1 'polypeptide(L)' 'MKKQKFKRLAIDLLQKIEGEGMIIEYIDNTIWFHHSHDNYKEGMASIYMFNNTHKDTEILARYEQAKKVIAGERLVCDE' A
#
# COMPACT_ATOMS: atom_id res chain seq x y z
N MET A 1 15.11 -0.08 2.82
CA MET A 1 15.29 -1.30 1.99
C MET A 1 16.10 -0.97 0.73
N LYS A 2 16.81 -1.92 0.09
CA LYS A 2 17.46 -1.67 -1.22
C LYS A 2 16.41 -1.22 -2.25
N LYS A 3 16.68 -0.14 -3.00
CA LYS A 3 15.74 0.49 -3.95
C LYS A 3 15.10 -0.50 -4.94
N GLN A 4 15.88 -1.42 -5.50
CA GLN A 4 15.35 -2.46 -6.41
C GLN A 4 14.34 -3.39 -5.74
N LYS A 5 14.61 -3.81 -4.49
CA LYS A 5 13.69 -4.66 -3.72
C LYS A 5 12.42 -3.88 -3.37
N PHE A 6 12.55 -2.61 -2.99
CA PHE A 6 11.41 -1.75 -2.70
C PHE A 6 10.51 -1.51 -3.94
N LYS A 7 11.10 -1.25 -5.11
CA LYS A 7 10.35 -1.12 -6.37
C LYS A 7 9.60 -2.41 -6.74
N ARG A 8 10.17 -3.59 -6.44
CA ARG A 8 9.49 -4.88 -6.67
C ARG A 8 8.23 -5.03 -5.81
N LEU A 9 8.20 -4.48 -4.59
CA LEU A 9 6.99 -4.48 -3.77
C LEU A 9 5.87 -3.68 -4.44
N ALA A 10 6.19 -2.50 -4.99
CA ALA A 10 5.22 -1.67 -5.71
C ALA A 10 4.61 -2.42 -6.91
N ILE A 11 5.47 -3.05 -7.71
CA ILE A 11 5.06 -3.84 -8.88
C ILE A 11 4.19 -5.03 -8.44
N ASP A 12 4.58 -5.73 -7.38
CA ASP A 12 3.83 -6.87 -6.87
C ASP A 12 2.41 -6.49 -6.45
N LEU A 13 2.25 -5.37 -5.73
CA LEU A 13 0.94 -4.89 -5.33
C LEU A 13 0.11 -4.45 -6.55
N LEU A 14 0.73 -3.74 -7.51
CA LEU A 14 0.04 -3.28 -8.73
C LEU A 14 -0.51 -4.46 -9.55
N GLN A 15 0.22 -5.57 -9.62
CA GLN A 15 -0.20 -6.78 -10.32
C GLN A 15 -1.37 -7.52 -9.64
N LYS A 16 -1.66 -7.22 -8.38
CA LYS A 16 -2.72 -7.88 -7.59
C LYS A 16 -4.05 -7.13 -7.59
N ILE A 17 -4.06 -5.86 -8.03
CA ILE A 17 -5.30 -5.09 -8.09
C ILE A 17 -6.11 -5.58 -9.28
N GLU A 18 -7.30 -6.13 -8.98
CA GLU A 18 -8.25 -6.63 -9.98
C GLU A 18 -9.50 -5.76 -10.11
N GLY A 19 -9.69 -4.77 -9.21
CA GLY A 19 -10.93 -4.00 -9.09
C GLY A 19 -10.73 -2.48 -9.10
N GLU A 20 -11.84 -1.78 -9.27
CA GLU A 20 -11.92 -0.33 -9.13
C GLU A 20 -11.76 0.08 -7.65
N GLY A 21 -11.40 1.34 -7.40
CA GLY A 21 -11.27 1.87 -6.04
C GLY A 21 -9.94 1.59 -5.34
N MET A 22 -8.95 1.03 -6.04
CA MET A 22 -7.57 0.93 -5.53
C MET A 22 -6.58 1.58 -6.48
N ILE A 23 -5.65 2.36 -5.93
CA ILE A 23 -4.59 3.04 -6.69
C ILE A 23 -3.26 2.77 -6.03
N ILE A 24 -2.25 2.46 -6.84
CA ILE A 24 -0.87 2.32 -6.38
C ILE A 24 0.05 3.22 -7.18
N GLU A 25 0.75 4.09 -6.46
CA GLU A 25 1.74 5.00 -7.04
C GLU A 25 3.13 4.73 -6.46
N TYR A 26 4.14 4.88 -7.30
CA TYR A 26 5.54 4.82 -6.89
C TYR A 26 6.26 6.11 -7.27
N ILE A 27 6.45 7.01 -6.31
CA ILE A 27 7.03 8.35 -6.51
C ILE A 27 8.09 8.60 -5.43
N ASP A 28 9.27 9.09 -5.83
CA ASP A 28 10.35 9.52 -4.92
C ASP A 28 10.72 8.51 -3.81
N ASN A 29 10.87 7.23 -4.18
CA ASN A 29 11.12 6.13 -3.25
C ASN A 29 10.00 5.91 -2.21
N THR A 30 8.77 6.25 -2.58
CA THR A 30 7.57 6.03 -1.79
C THR A 30 6.58 5.18 -2.56
N ILE A 31 5.91 4.25 -1.87
CA ILE A 31 4.71 3.59 -2.38
C ILE A 31 3.52 4.21 -1.68
N TRP A 32 2.57 4.71 -2.47
CA TRP A 32 1.26 5.16 -2.00
C TRP A 32 0.23 4.12 -2.43
N PHE A 33 -0.48 3.56 -1.46
CA PHE A 33 -1.60 2.67 -1.70
C PHE A 33 -2.86 3.39 -1.23
N HIS A 34 -3.75 3.73 -2.15
CA HIS A 34 -5.04 4.34 -1.86
C HIS A 34 -6.14 3.30 -2.04
N HIS A 35 -7.09 3.30 -1.13
CA HIS A 35 -8.28 2.45 -1.20
C HIS A 35 -9.52 3.30 -0.91
N SER A 36 -10.43 3.33 -1.88
CA SER A 36 -11.75 3.95 -1.77
C SER A 36 -12.77 2.93 -1.28
N HIS A 37 -13.53 3.30 -0.26
CA HIS A 37 -14.59 2.46 0.29
C HIS A 37 -15.58 3.34 1.09
N ASP A 38 -16.87 3.02 0.99
CA ASP A 38 -17.95 3.74 1.66
C ASP A 38 -17.90 3.72 3.20
N ASN A 39 -17.06 2.85 3.77
CA ASN A 39 -16.92 2.70 5.22
C ASN A 39 -15.84 3.63 5.78
N TYR A 40 -15.03 4.26 4.91
CA TYR A 40 -14.12 5.31 5.34
C TYR A 40 -14.89 6.62 5.49
N LYS A 41 -14.59 7.37 6.55
CA LYS A 41 -15.23 8.66 6.82
C LYS A 41 -15.14 9.63 5.63
N GLU A 42 -13.99 9.65 4.96
CA GLU A 42 -13.71 10.52 3.80
C GLU A 42 -13.88 9.76 2.47
N GLY A 43 -14.48 8.56 2.48
CA GLY A 43 -14.63 7.70 1.31
C GLY A 43 -13.32 7.06 0.81
N MET A 44 -12.20 7.35 1.45
CA MET A 44 -10.87 6.85 1.09
C MET A 44 -9.96 6.75 2.32
N ALA A 45 -9.05 5.79 2.29
CA ALA A 45 -7.94 5.66 3.22
C ALA A 45 -6.67 5.22 2.49
N SER A 46 -5.50 5.44 3.10
CA SER A 46 -4.21 5.26 2.43
C SER A 46 -3.17 4.58 3.32
N ILE A 47 -2.30 3.77 2.71
CA ILE A 47 -1.11 3.19 3.33
C ILE A 47 0.12 3.77 2.64
N TYR A 48 1.02 4.37 3.43
CA TYR A 48 2.25 4.99 2.93
C TYR A 48 3.48 4.19 3.34
N MET A 49 4.35 3.92 2.37
CA MET A 49 5.65 3.27 2.59
C MET A 49 6.77 4.16 2.06
N PHE A 50 7.50 4.82 2.95
CA PHE A 50 8.66 5.66 2.63
C PHE A 50 9.96 4.85 2.79
N ASN A 51 10.67 4.57 1.70
CA ASN A 51 11.90 3.74 1.75
C ASN A 51 13.12 4.48 2.33
N ASN A 52 13.03 5.79 2.51
CA ASN A 52 14.06 6.65 3.09
C ASN A 52 13.89 6.85 4.60
N THR A 53 12.67 6.76 5.15
CA THR A 53 12.39 7.04 6.56
C THR A 53 11.93 5.80 7.34
N HIS A 54 11.12 4.92 6.75
CA HIS A 54 10.65 3.72 7.44
C HIS A 54 11.71 2.64 7.52
N LYS A 55 11.66 1.86 8.60
CA LYS A 55 12.47 0.64 8.75
C LYS A 55 11.96 -0.44 7.80
N ASP A 56 12.85 -1.34 7.36
CA ASP A 56 12.48 -2.46 6.49
C ASP A 56 11.33 -3.30 7.07
N THR A 57 11.29 -3.49 8.39
CA THR A 57 10.21 -4.22 9.08
C THR A 57 8.86 -3.51 9.01
N GLU A 58 8.85 -2.19 9.12
CA GLU A 58 7.65 -1.35 9.01
C GLU A 58 7.12 -1.33 7.57
N ILE A 59 8.02 -1.21 6.59
CA ILE A 59 7.68 -1.32 5.17
C ILE A 59 7.03 -2.67 4.88
N LEU A 60 7.59 -3.77 5.39
CA LEU A 60 7.02 -5.10 5.18
C LEU A 60 5.68 -5.30 5.88
N ALA A 61 5.49 -4.76 7.08
CA ALA A 61 4.21 -4.80 7.79
C ALA A 61 3.10 -4.09 6.99
N ARG A 62 3.40 -2.89 6.49
CA ARG A 62 2.45 -2.11 5.65
C ARG A 62 2.20 -2.74 4.29
N TYR A 63 3.22 -3.35 3.69
CA TYR A 63 3.07 -4.13 2.47
C TYR A 63 2.12 -5.33 2.67
N GLU A 64 2.27 -6.07 3.77
CA GLU A 64 1.35 -7.16 4.09
C GLU A 64 -0.06 -6.66 4.41
N GLN A 65 -0.20 -5.50 5.06
CA GLN A 65 -1.50 -4.85 5.25
C GLN A 65 -2.15 -4.52 3.90
N ALA A 66 -1.42 -3.90 2.97
CA ALA A 66 -1.92 -3.57 1.63
C ALA A 66 -2.39 -4.81 0.88
N LYS A 67 -1.65 -5.92 0.95
CA LYS A 67 -2.08 -7.21 0.36
C LYS A 67 -3.41 -7.70 0.91
N LYS A 68 -3.62 -7.61 2.22
CA LYS A 68 -4.90 -8.01 2.85
C LYS A 68 -6.05 -7.11 2.43
N VAL A 69 -5.79 -5.82 2.21
CA VAL A 69 -6.79 -4.89 1.68
C VAL A 69 -7.14 -5.24 0.23
N ILE A 70 -6.14 -5.51 -0.61
CA ILE A 70 -6.35 -5.93 -2.01
C ILE A 70 -7.17 -7.24 -2.07
N ALA A 71 -6.88 -8.18 -1.18
CA ALA A 71 -7.63 -9.44 -1.08
C ALA A 71 -9.04 -9.30 -0.48
N GLY A 72 -9.45 -8.08 -0.09
CA GLY A 72 -10.75 -7.84 0.54
C GLY A 72 -10.88 -8.38 1.97
N GLU A 73 -9.78 -8.83 2.59
CA GLU A 73 -9.80 -9.42 3.93
C GLU A 73 -10.03 -8.38 5.03
N ARG A 74 -9.67 -7.11 4.77
CA ARG A 74 -9.84 -6.00 5.70
C ARG A 74 -9.85 -4.66 4.99
N LEU A 75 -10.34 -3.64 5.70
CA LEU A 75 -10.12 -2.25 5.33
C LEU A 75 -8.73 -1.76 5.75
N VAL A 76 -8.30 -0.64 5.18
CA VAL A 76 -7.19 0.16 5.68
C VAL A 76 -7.59 0.62 7.09
N CYS A 77 -6.72 0.38 8.06
CA CYS A 77 -6.88 0.91 9.41
C CYS A 77 -5.69 1.80 9.67
N ASP A 78 -5.94 2.95 10.29
CA ASP A 78 -4.88 3.78 10.86
C ASP A 78 -4.24 2.99 12.01
N GLU A 79 -2.91 2.86 11.99
CA GLU A 79 -2.12 2.41 13.15
C GLU A 79 -1.78 3.61 14.04
#